data_AF-A0A2J8TQS5-F1
#
_entry.id   AF-A0A2J8TQS5-F1
#
_cell.length_a   1.000
_cell.length_b   1.000
_cell.length_c   1.000
_cell.angle_alpha   90.00
_cell.angle_beta   90.00
_cell.angle_gamma   90.00
#
_symmetry.space_group_name_H-M   'P 1'
#
loop_
_entity.id
_entity.type
_entity.pdbx_description
1 polymer ?
#
loop_
_entity_poly.entity_id
_entity_poly.type
_entity_poly.pdbx_seq_one_letter_code
_entity_poly.pdbx_strand_id
1 'polypeptide(L)'
;MDNLSDTLKKLKITAVDKTEDSLEGCLDCLLQALAQNNTETSEKIQASGILQLFASLLTPQSSCKAKVANIIAEVAKNDSLQAQLINMGVIPTLVKLLGIHCQNAALTEMCLVAFGNLAELESSKEQFASTNIAEELVKLFKKQIEHDKREMIFEVLA
;
A
#
# COMPACT_ATOMS: atom_id res chain seq x y z
N MET A 1 -2.47 14.49 21.61
CA MET A 1 -3.12 13.84 20.45
C MET A 1 -2.82 14.72 19.26
N ASP A 2 -1.82 14.35 18.45
CA ASP A 2 -1.62 15.01 17.17
C ASP A 2 -2.88 14.76 16.33
N ASN A 3 -3.53 15.85 15.90
CA ASN A 3 -4.70 15.75 15.04
C ASN A 3 -4.24 15.14 13.71
N LEU A 4 -4.93 14.12 13.21
CA LEU A 4 -4.64 13.49 11.91
C LEU A 4 -4.42 14.54 10.80
N SER A 5 -5.19 15.64 10.82
CA SER A 5 -5.02 16.75 9.88
C SER A 5 -3.63 17.40 9.92
N ASP A 6 -3.02 17.52 11.10
CA ASP A 6 -1.68 18.08 11.25
C ASP A 6 -0.61 17.07 10.81
N THR A 7 -0.81 15.78 11.09
CA THR A 7 0.04 14.70 10.55
C THR A 7 0.02 14.69 9.03
N LEU A 8 -1.15 14.78 8.40
CA LEU A 8 -1.30 14.81 6.94
C LEU A 8 -0.61 16.04 6.32
N LYS A 9 -0.70 17.20 6.98
CA LYS A 9 0.01 18.42 6.53
C LYS A 9 1.54 18.25 6.65
N LYS A 10 2.03 17.78 7.79
CA LYS A 10 3.47 17.53 8.01
C LYS A 10 4.01 16.53 7.00
N LEU A 11 3.28 15.44 6.77
CA LEU A 11 3.64 14.38 5.84
C LEU A 11 3.86 14.91 4.40
N LYS A 12 3.02 15.84 3.94
CA LYS A 12 3.22 16.48 2.62
C LYS A 12 4.51 17.28 2.55
N ILE A 13 4.87 17.99 3.62
CA ILE A 13 6.05 18.84 3.67
C ILE A 13 7.31 17.96 3.72
N THR A 14 7.34 17.01 4.65
CA THR A 14 8.52 16.16 4.90
C THR A 14 8.84 15.24 3.72
N ALA A 15 7.83 14.81 2.97
CA ALA A 15 8.06 14.00 1.77
C ALA A 15 8.67 14.81 0.61
N VAL A 16 8.50 16.14 0.58
CA VAL A 16 9.18 17.03 -0.37
C VAL A 16 10.60 17.31 0.09
N ASP A 17 10.78 17.56 1.39
CA ASP A 17 12.08 17.93 1.98
C ASP A 17 13.02 16.74 2.24
N LYS A 18 12.54 15.49 2.04
CA LYS A 18 13.27 14.21 2.20
C LYS A 18 13.91 14.02 3.58
N THR A 19 13.31 14.57 4.63
CA THR A 19 13.76 14.40 6.01
C THR A 19 13.26 13.07 6.57
N GLU A 20 14.07 12.01 6.44
CA GLU A 20 13.69 10.62 6.73
C GLU A 20 13.07 10.40 8.12
N ASP A 21 13.69 10.89 9.20
CA ASP A 21 13.20 10.68 10.57
C ASP A 21 11.79 11.28 10.79
N SER A 22 11.54 12.44 10.20
CA SER A 22 10.24 13.12 10.31
C SER A 22 9.16 12.50 9.43
N LEU A 23 9.57 11.89 8.31
CA LEU A 23 8.67 11.17 7.41
C LEU A 23 8.18 9.90 8.09
N GLU A 24 9.10 9.14 8.70
CA GLU A 24 8.77 7.88 9.36
C GLU A 24 7.76 8.07 10.50
N GLY A 25 7.97 9.07 11.36
CA GLY A 25 7.01 9.40 12.41
C GLY A 25 5.64 9.80 11.89
N CYS A 26 5.56 10.49 10.75
CA CYS A 26 4.28 10.84 10.12
C CYS A 26 3.55 9.60 9.59
N LEU A 27 4.27 8.65 8.99
CA LEU A 27 3.70 7.39 8.49
C LEU A 27 3.17 6.53 9.65
N ASP A 28 3.87 6.49 10.78
CA ASP A 28 3.43 5.76 11.97
C ASP A 28 2.16 6.33 12.57
N CYS A 29 2.08 7.66 12.72
CA CYS A 29 0.86 8.33 13.17
C CYS A 29 -0.33 8.07 12.23
N LEU A 30 -0.07 8.04 10.92
CA LEU A 30 -1.13 7.74 9.93
C LEU A 30 -1.61 6.29 10.03
N LEU A 31 -0.70 5.32 10.13
CA LEU A 31 -1.07 3.91 10.34
C LEU A 31 -1.89 3.72 11.61
N GLN A 32 -1.52 4.39 12.70
CA GLN A 32 -2.28 4.35 13.94
C GLN A 32 -3.70 4.93 13.77
N ALA A 33 -3.86 5.99 12.98
CA ALA A 33 -5.18 6.55 12.69
C ALA A 33 -6.02 5.65 11.78
N LEU A 34 -5.41 5.00 10.79
CA LEU A 34 -6.05 4.03 9.90
C LEU A 34 -6.51 2.77 10.66
N ALA A 35 -5.73 2.31 11.64
CA ALA A 35 -6.08 1.16 12.47
C ALA A 35 -7.35 1.38 13.33
N GLN A 36 -7.75 2.63 13.57
CA GLN A 36 -9.00 2.96 14.26
C GLN A 36 -10.23 2.83 13.33
N ASN A 37 -10.00 2.62 12.03
CA ASN A 37 -10.99 2.34 10.97
C ASN A 37 -12.30 3.12 11.08
N ASN A 38 -12.21 4.43 11.32
CA ASN A 38 -13.36 5.30 11.40
C ASN A 38 -13.56 6.08 10.08
N THR A 39 -14.81 6.43 9.78
CA THR A 39 -15.19 7.19 8.57
C THR A 39 -14.52 8.57 8.53
N GLU A 40 -14.26 9.19 9.69
CA GLU A 40 -13.62 10.49 9.76
C GLU A 40 -12.16 10.45 9.22
N THR A 41 -11.43 9.36 9.47
CA THR A 41 -10.06 9.18 8.97
C THR A 41 -10.06 9.10 7.44
N SER A 42 -10.97 8.32 6.84
CA SER A 42 -11.03 8.19 5.38
C SER A 42 -11.43 9.50 4.69
N GLU A 43 -12.39 10.25 5.25
CA GLU A 43 -12.77 11.58 4.77
C GLU A 43 -11.59 12.57 4.82
N LYS A 44 -10.82 12.59 5.92
CA LYS A 44 -9.64 13.44 6.06
C LYS A 44 -8.55 13.07 5.07
N ILE A 45 -8.29 11.78 4.87
CA ILE A 45 -7.32 11.29 3.88
C ILE A 45 -7.73 11.75 2.48
N GLN A 46 -9.00 11.58 2.12
CA GLN A 46 -9.53 12.00 0.82
C GLN A 46 -9.41 13.52 0.64
N ALA A 47 -9.89 14.31 1.60
CA ALA A 47 -9.84 15.77 1.55
C ALA A 47 -8.40 16.32 1.51
N SER A 48 -7.46 15.60 2.12
CA SER A 48 -6.05 15.98 2.07
C SER A 48 -5.41 15.70 0.71
N GLY A 49 -5.92 14.78 -0.12
CA GLY A 49 -5.26 14.38 -1.37
C GLY A 49 -3.89 13.71 -1.16
N ILE A 50 -3.63 13.15 0.03
CA ILE A 50 -2.34 12.53 0.37
C ILE A 50 -2.07 11.23 -0.40
N LEU A 51 -3.10 10.59 -0.97
CA LEU A 51 -2.94 9.33 -1.69
C LEU A 51 -1.89 9.43 -2.81
N GLN A 52 -1.84 10.57 -3.53
CA GLN A 52 -0.86 10.83 -4.59
C GLN A 52 0.58 10.78 -4.08
N LEU A 53 0.78 11.17 -2.83
CA LEU A 53 2.08 11.11 -2.21
C LEU A 53 2.54 9.65 -2.00
N PHE A 54 1.64 8.74 -1.59
CA PHE A 54 2.01 7.33 -1.39
C PHE A 54 2.49 6.68 -2.68
N ALA A 55 1.84 6.96 -3.80
CA ALA A 55 2.31 6.50 -5.11
C ALA A 55 3.75 6.99 -5.40
N SER A 56 4.06 8.25 -5.05
CA SER A 56 5.41 8.80 -5.24
C SER A 56 6.45 8.25 -4.25
N LEU A 57 6.03 7.78 -3.07
CA LEU A 57 6.90 7.17 -2.06
C LEU A 57 7.11 5.67 -2.29
N LEU A 58 6.26 5.01 -3.08
CA LEU A 58 6.39 3.61 -3.51
C LEU A 58 7.42 3.45 -4.63
N THR A 59 8.66 3.87 -4.36
CA THR A 59 9.80 3.66 -5.27
C THR A 59 10.75 2.59 -4.72
N PRO A 60 11.48 1.86 -5.57
CA PRO A 60 12.41 0.82 -5.12
C PRO A 60 13.47 1.34 -4.11
N GLN A 61 13.90 2.59 -4.30
CA GLN A 61 14.93 3.24 -3.48
C GLN A 61 14.41 3.75 -2.13
N SER A 62 13.09 3.84 -1.95
CA SER A 62 12.50 4.34 -0.70
C SER A 62 12.79 3.39 0.46
N SER A 63 13.32 3.93 1.56
CA SER A 63 13.51 3.21 2.83
C SER A 63 12.17 2.86 3.48
N CYS A 64 11.15 3.71 3.31
CA CYS A 64 9.83 3.55 3.91
C CYS A 64 8.85 2.70 3.07
N LYS A 65 9.28 2.10 1.94
CA LYS A 65 8.38 1.40 0.99
C LYS A 65 7.46 0.36 1.64
N ALA A 66 7.94 -0.40 2.62
CA ALA A 66 7.13 -1.40 3.32
C ALA A 66 6.01 -0.74 4.17
N LYS A 67 6.32 0.37 4.86
CA LYS A 67 5.31 1.15 5.60
C LYS A 67 4.29 1.79 4.67
N VAL A 68 4.73 2.31 3.52
CA VAL A 68 3.81 2.89 2.54
C VAL A 68 2.92 1.81 1.93
N ALA A 69 3.45 0.62 1.64
CA ALA A 69 2.64 -0.52 1.20
C ALA A 69 1.59 -0.92 2.26
N ASN A 70 1.96 -0.89 3.56
CA ASN A 70 1.01 -1.11 4.66
C ASN A 70 -0.10 -0.04 4.65
N ILE A 71 0.25 1.24 4.53
CA ILE A 71 -0.75 2.32 4.43
C ILE A 71 -1.69 2.09 3.24
N ILE A 72 -1.17 1.68 2.07
CA ILE A 72 -2.01 1.34 0.92
C ILE A 72 -2.95 0.17 1.23
N ALA A 73 -2.44 -0.88 1.88
CA ALA A 73 -3.25 -2.03 2.28
C ALA A 73 -4.41 -1.62 3.21
N GLU A 74 -4.14 -0.79 4.22
CA GLU A 74 -5.15 -0.27 5.15
C GLU A 74 -6.15 0.65 4.47
N VAL A 75 -5.68 1.56 3.61
CA VAL A 75 -6.54 2.47 2.84
C VAL A 75 -7.45 1.71 1.87
N ALA A 76 -6.96 0.64 1.27
CA ALA A 76 -7.71 -0.18 0.31
C ALA A 76 -8.89 -0.95 0.92
N LYS A 77 -9.01 -1.02 2.26
CA LYS A 77 -10.19 -1.57 2.96
C LYS A 77 -11.43 -0.67 2.85
N ASN A 78 -11.26 0.57 2.39
CA ASN A 78 -12.36 1.52 2.22
C ASN A 78 -12.68 1.71 0.73
N ASP A 79 -13.87 1.35 0.30
CA ASP A 79 -14.31 1.36 -1.11
C ASP A 79 -14.03 2.69 -1.85
N SER A 80 -14.29 3.82 -1.20
CA SER A 80 -14.07 5.16 -1.79
C SER A 80 -12.59 5.44 -2.04
N LEU A 81 -11.72 5.07 -1.09
CA LEU A 81 -10.29 5.28 -1.23
C LEU A 81 -9.65 4.20 -2.13
N GLN A 82 -10.14 2.97 -2.07
CA GLN A 82 -9.74 1.85 -2.93
C GLN A 82 -9.93 2.20 -4.41
N ALA A 83 -11.09 2.73 -4.80
CA ALA A 83 -11.34 3.18 -6.17
C ALA A 83 -10.35 4.30 -6.61
N GLN A 84 -10.03 5.23 -5.71
CA GLN A 84 -9.03 6.28 -5.99
C GLN A 84 -7.62 5.71 -6.18
N LEU A 85 -7.22 4.75 -5.35
CA LEU A 85 -5.92 4.07 -5.48
C LEU A 85 -5.78 3.36 -6.83
N ILE A 86 -6.84 2.69 -7.29
CA ILE A 86 -6.89 2.02 -8.60
C ILE A 86 -6.77 3.04 -9.73
N ASN A 87 -7.53 4.13 -9.68
CA ASN A 87 -7.48 5.20 -10.69
C ASN A 87 -6.08 5.84 -10.80
N MET A 88 -5.29 5.79 -9.73
CA MET A 88 -3.93 6.29 -9.71
C MET A 88 -2.87 5.28 -10.16
N GLY A 89 -3.25 4.05 -10.50
CA GLY A 89 -2.32 3.02 -10.98
C GLY A 89 -1.40 2.46 -9.89
N VAL A 90 -1.91 2.32 -8.65
CA VAL A 90 -1.12 1.73 -7.56
C VAL A 90 -0.76 0.25 -7.83
N ILE A 91 -1.63 -0.48 -8.54
CA ILE A 91 -1.48 -1.93 -8.80
C ILE A 91 -0.17 -2.21 -9.58
N PRO A 92 0.06 -1.65 -10.79
CA PRO A 92 1.33 -1.84 -11.50
C PRO A 92 2.57 -1.48 -10.67
N THR A 93 2.45 -0.46 -9.82
CA THR A 93 3.55 0.00 -8.95
C THR A 93 3.89 -1.04 -7.89
N LEU A 94 2.89 -1.58 -7.20
CA LEU A 94 3.07 -2.64 -6.20
C LEU A 94 3.59 -3.94 -6.82
N VAL A 95 3.09 -4.33 -7.99
CA VAL A 95 3.58 -5.52 -8.73
C VAL A 95 5.06 -5.38 -9.05
N LYS A 96 5.47 -4.21 -9.56
CA LYS A 96 6.88 -3.92 -9.84
C LYS A 96 7.74 -4.00 -8.58
N LEU A 97 7.27 -3.45 -7.46
CA LEU A 97 8.01 -3.50 -6.19
C LEU A 97 8.15 -4.93 -5.67
N LEU A 98 7.10 -5.75 -5.78
CA LEU A 98 7.14 -7.16 -5.41
C LEU A 98 8.23 -7.90 -6.19
N GLY A 99 8.31 -7.68 -7.52
CA GLY A 99 9.32 -8.33 -8.36
C GLY A 99 10.76 -7.92 -8.02
N ILE A 100 10.99 -6.65 -7.66
CA ILE A 100 12.34 -6.13 -7.33
C ILE A 100 12.77 -6.55 -5.91
N HIS A 101 11.84 -6.63 -4.97
CA HIS A 101 12.11 -6.77 -3.54
C HIS A 101 11.42 -7.98 -2.90
N CYS A 102 11.23 -9.07 -3.64
CA CYS A 102 10.58 -10.30 -3.17
C CYS A 102 11.23 -10.95 -1.93
N GLN A 103 12.46 -10.56 -1.57
CA GLN A 103 13.18 -10.97 -0.36
C GLN A 103 12.82 -10.13 0.88
N ASN A 104 12.19 -8.96 0.71
CA ASN A 104 11.74 -8.14 1.83
C ASN A 104 10.39 -8.68 2.30
N ALA A 105 10.41 -9.45 3.40
CA ALA A 105 9.23 -10.11 3.94
C ALA A 105 8.09 -9.12 4.26
N ALA A 106 8.38 -8.04 4.97
CA ALA A 106 7.38 -7.05 5.36
C ALA A 106 6.74 -6.36 4.14
N LEU A 107 7.53 -5.97 3.14
CA LEU A 107 7.00 -5.39 1.91
C LEU A 107 6.14 -6.40 1.14
N THR A 108 6.63 -7.64 1.02
CA THR A 108 5.92 -8.71 0.29
C THR A 108 4.56 -8.97 0.92
N GLU A 109 4.51 -9.13 2.24
CA GLU A 109 3.28 -9.35 3.00
C GLU A 109 2.28 -8.21 2.78
N MET A 110 2.72 -6.96 2.95
CA MET A 110 1.86 -5.79 2.78
C MET A 110 1.39 -5.62 1.32
N CYS A 111 2.21 -5.97 0.34
CA CYS A 111 1.78 -6.01 -1.07
C CYS A 111 0.67 -7.05 -1.28
N LEU A 112 0.80 -8.26 -0.73
CA LEU A 112 -0.21 -9.31 -0.87
C LEU A 112 -1.54 -8.90 -0.23
N VAL A 113 -1.53 -8.34 0.98
CA VAL A 113 -2.73 -7.81 1.64
C VAL A 113 -3.35 -6.70 0.80
N ALA A 114 -2.53 -5.76 0.30
CA ALA A 114 -3.03 -4.71 -0.58
C ALA A 114 -3.66 -5.27 -1.86
N PHE A 115 -3.08 -6.31 -2.48
CA PHE A 115 -3.66 -6.93 -3.67
C PHE A 115 -5.00 -7.59 -3.38
N GLY A 116 -5.13 -8.33 -2.28
CA GLY A 116 -6.39 -8.93 -1.86
C GLY A 116 -7.47 -7.87 -1.75
N ASN A 117 -7.20 -6.79 -0.99
CA ASN A 117 -8.14 -5.69 -0.83
C ASN A 117 -8.46 -5.01 -2.17
N LEU A 118 -7.47 -4.74 -3.03
CA LEU A 118 -7.69 -4.06 -4.32
C LEU A 118 -8.44 -4.95 -5.32
N ALA A 119 -8.28 -6.27 -5.26
CA ALA A 119 -8.91 -7.24 -6.16
C ALA A 119 -10.43 -7.35 -5.96
N GLU A 120 -10.95 -6.90 -4.81
CA GLU A 120 -12.40 -6.90 -4.53
C GLU A 120 -13.19 -5.98 -5.48
N LEU A 121 -12.57 -4.92 -6.01
CA LEU A 121 -13.23 -4.02 -6.95
C LEU A 121 -13.11 -4.51 -8.40
N GLU A 122 -14.24 -4.69 -9.09
CA GLU A 122 -14.27 -5.23 -10.47
C GLU A 122 -13.35 -4.46 -11.43
N SER A 123 -13.29 -3.13 -11.32
CA SER A 123 -12.47 -2.28 -12.19
C SER A 123 -10.96 -2.49 -12.00
N SER A 124 -10.53 -3.13 -10.92
CA SER A 124 -9.10 -3.42 -10.69
C SER A 124 -8.61 -4.59 -11.54
N LYS A 125 -9.50 -5.50 -11.95
CA LYS A 125 -9.14 -6.74 -12.66
C LYS A 125 -8.44 -6.47 -13.98
N GLU A 126 -8.88 -5.46 -14.74
CA GLU A 126 -8.21 -5.04 -15.97
C GLU A 126 -6.77 -4.57 -15.69
N GLN A 127 -6.57 -3.81 -14.61
CA GLN A 127 -5.22 -3.40 -14.21
C GLN A 127 -4.37 -4.60 -13.82
N PHE A 128 -4.86 -5.52 -12.98
CA PHE A 128 -4.12 -6.73 -12.63
C PHE A 128 -3.75 -7.56 -13.87
N ALA A 129 -4.70 -7.75 -14.79
CA ALA A 129 -4.49 -8.47 -16.05
C ALA A 129 -3.47 -7.80 -16.98
N SER A 130 -3.32 -6.47 -16.88
CA SER A 130 -2.30 -5.71 -17.63
C SER A 130 -0.88 -5.80 -17.02
N THR A 131 -0.73 -6.44 -15.87
CA THR A 131 0.57 -6.65 -15.20
C THR A 131 1.06 -8.10 -15.30
N ASN A 132 2.28 -8.36 -14.83
CA ASN A 132 2.84 -9.70 -14.68
C ASN A 132 2.61 -10.31 -13.27
N ILE A 133 1.59 -9.84 -12.53
CA ILE A 133 1.34 -10.25 -11.14
C ILE A 133 1.28 -11.78 -10.97
N ALA A 134 0.60 -12.49 -11.86
CA ALA A 134 0.46 -13.94 -11.77
C ALA A 134 1.82 -14.65 -11.83
N GLU A 135 2.74 -14.18 -12.69
CA GLU A 135 4.09 -14.72 -12.79
C GLU A 135 4.89 -14.45 -11.50
N GLU A 136 4.80 -13.24 -10.95
CA GLU A 136 5.49 -12.88 -9.71
C GLU A 136 4.95 -13.65 -8.49
N LEU A 137 3.64 -13.86 -8.40
CA LEU A 137 3.01 -14.66 -7.35
C LEU A 137 3.42 -16.13 -7.45
N VAL A 138 3.48 -16.71 -8.66
CA VAL A 138 3.97 -18.09 -8.85
C VAL A 138 5.44 -18.21 -8.47
N LYS A 139 6.29 -17.23 -8.82
CA LYS A 139 7.70 -17.19 -8.38
C LYS A 139 7.82 -17.13 -6.87
N LEU A 140 7.00 -16.30 -6.22
CA LEU A 140 6.98 -16.15 -4.78
C LEU A 140 6.52 -17.45 -4.10
N PHE A 141 5.42 -18.03 -4.58
CA PHE A 141 4.85 -19.28 -4.08
C PHE A 141 5.87 -20.42 -4.06
N LYS A 142 6.62 -20.59 -5.16
CA LYS A 142 7.67 -21.61 -5.28
C LYS A 142 8.80 -21.45 -4.26
N LYS A 143 9.03 -20.24 -3.76
CA LYS A 143 10.06 -19.94 -2.75
C LYS A 143 9.56 -20.10 -1.32
N GLN A 144 8.24 -20.07 -1.08
CA GLN A 144 7.67 -20.16 0.26
C GLN A 144 7.58 -21.61 0.74
N ILE A 145 7.93 -21.85 2.00
CA ILE A 145 7.74 -23.13 2.69
C ILE A 145 6.66 -23.06 3.79
N GLU A 146 6.37 -21.85 4.27
CA GLU A 146 5.37 -21.60 5.31
C GLU A 146 3.96 -21.70 4.71
N HIS A 147 3.07 -22.43 5.39
CA HIS A 147 1.69 -22.62 4.93
C HIS A 147 0.94 -21.29 4.83
N ASP A 148 0.99 -20.47 5.87
CA ASP A 148 0.25 -19.21 5.94
C ASP A 148 0.67 -18.25 4.81
N LYS A 149 1.97 -18.21 4.47
CA LYS A 149 2.46 -17.40 3.35
C LYS A 149 2.00 -17.94 1.99
N ARG A 150 1.89 -19.26 1.86
CA ARG A 150 1.35 -19.89 0.64
C ARG A 150 -0.14 -19.62 0.49
N GLU A 151 -0.89 -19.66 1.58
CA GLU A 151 -2.32 -19.34 1.63
C GLU A 151 -2.57 -17.90 1.20
N MET A 152 -1.85 -16.94 1.78
CA MET A 152 -1.95 -15.52 1.39
C MET A 152 -1.67 -15.29 -0.11
N ILE A 153 -0.73 -16.02 -0.71
CA ILE A 153 -0.45 -15.93 -2.14
C ILE A 153 -1.58 -16.54 -2.98
N PHE A 154 -2.18 -17.64 -2.50
CA PHE A 154 -3.31 -18.28 -3.16
C PHE A 154 -4.56 -17.40 -3.14
N GLU A 155 -4.84 -16.71 -2.03
CA GLU A 155 -5.99 -15.80 -1.93
C GLU A 155 -5.95 -14.70 -2.99
N VAL A 156 -4.75 -14.20 -3.33
CA VAL A 156 -4.59 -13.19 -4.39
C VAL A 156 -4.70 -13.80 -5.80
N LEU A 157 -4.42 -15.10 -5.97
CA LEU A 157 -4.48 -15.79 -7.26
C LEU A 157 -5.86 -16.37 -7.61
N ALA A 158 -6.73 -16.56 -6.60
CA ALA A 158 -8.04 -17.20 -6.75
C ALA A 158 -9.08 -16.24 -7.36
#